data_AF-A0A2G2XPP8-F1
#
_entry.id   AF-A0A2G2XPP8-F1
#
_cell.length_a   1.000
_cell.length_b   1.000
_cell.length_c   1.000
_cell.angle_alpha   90.00
_cell.angle_beta   90.00
_cell.angle_gamma   90.00
#
_symmetry.space_group_name_H-M   'P 1'
#
loop_
_entity.id
_entity.type
_entity.pdbx_description
1 polymer ?
#
loop_
_entity_poly.entity_id
_entity_poly.type
_entity_poly.pdbx_seq_one_letter_code
_entity_poly.pdbx_strand_id
1 'polypeptide(L)'
;MDNYQHDNSTSTSKDRDALPSRKTGHIQLHLVQFLDRHHLLIKFGSVDGAVSRNTDSHTSFLAVYNMETTEIVAFYQNSADELYFLFELFSDHFHVSSKSSLHMNLMSSHSNNIHAFEQLRCTKNKATSFSQFVKKMMASLPFSCQSQSPSPYFDQSLFRFDEKVWF
;
A
#
# COMPACT_ATOMS: atom_id res chain seq x y z
N MET A 1 49.49 45.72 45.95
CA MET A 1 48.65 46.87 45.59
C MET A 1 47.73 46.42 44.47
N ASP A 2 46.53 46.02 44.88
CA ASP A 2 45.23 46.40 44.33
C ASP A 2 44.97 46.31 42.80
N ASN A 3 44.30 45.22 42.43
CA ASN A 3 42.88 45.14 42.01
C ASN A 3 42.33 45.86 40.74
N TYR A 4 41.54 45.05 40.01
CA TYR A 4 40.47 45.34 39.03
C TYR A 4 40.82 45.78 37.60
N GLN A 5 40.59 44.91 36.62
CA GLN A 5 39.34 44.96 35.86
C GLN A 5 39.04 43.64 35.11
N HIS A 6 37.78 43.26 35.23
CA HIS A 6 37.11 42.09 34.68
C HIS A 6 36.52 42.50 33.33
N ASP A 7 36.72 41.72 32.28
CA ASP A 7 35.80 41.75 31.13
C ASP A 7 35.59 40.36 30.54
N ASN A 8 34.31 40.02 30.50
CA ASN A 8 33.71 38.79 30.01
C ASN A 8 33.88 38.67 28.49
N SER A 9 34.39 37.54 28.04
CA SER A 9 34.04 37.01 26.72
C SER A 9 33.54 35.59 26.85
N THR A 10 32.23 35.50 27.10
CA THR A 10 31.40 34.31 27.05
C THR A 10 31.44 33.75 25.62
N SER A 11 32.33 32.80 25.34
CA SER A 11 32.22 31.96 24.14
C SER A 11 31.16 30.90 24.41
N THR A 12 29.92 31.23 24.05
CA THR A 12 28.79 30.31 23.99
C THR A 12 29.17 29.10 23.13
N SER A 13 29.40 27.97 23.78
CA SER A 13 29.41 26.65 23.17
C SER A 13 28.09 26.47 22.42
N LYS A 14 28.13 26.59 21.10
CA LYS A 14 26.97 26.41 20.23
C LYS A 14 26.91 24.94 19.86
N ASP A 15 26.06 24.22 20.58
CA ASP A 15 25.57 22.87 20.27
C ASP A 15 25.54 22.60 18.76
N ARG A 16 26.27 21.58 18.31
CA ARG A 16 26.08 20.96 16.99
C ARG A 16 26.16 19.43 17.02
N ASP A 17 25.78 18.81 18.12
CA ASP A 17 25.44 17.39 18.14
C ASP A 17 23.91 17.22 18.14
N ALA A 18 23.25 17.80 17.12
CA ALA A 18 21.90 17.39 16.78
C ALA A 18 22.00 16.06 16.02
N LEU A 19 22.05 14.95 16.77
CA LEU A 19 21.72 13.62 16.26
C LEU A 19 20.42 13.77 15.44
N PRO A 20 20.34 13.31 14.17
CA PRO A 20 19.11 13.41 13.42
C PRO A 20 18.04 12.71 14.24
N SER A 21 17.10 13.50 14.76
CA SER A 21 15.93 13.00 15.49
C SER A 21 15.34 11.94 14.58
N ARG A 22 15.47 10.66 14.97
CA ARG A 22 14.79 9.56 14.31
C ARG A 22 13.33 9.97 14.31
N LYS A 23 12.84 10.43 13.15
CA LYS A 23 11.41 10.62 12.96
C LYS A 23 10.88 9.21 13.04
N THR A 24 10.43 8.82 14.23
CA THR A 24 9.71 7.58 14.46
C THR A 24 8.42 7.74 13.68
N GLY A 25 8.47 7.42 12.38
CA GLY A 25 7.31 7.49 11.52
C GLY A 25 6.28 6.57 12.12
N HIS A 26 5.17 7.13 12.60
CA HIS A 26 4.10 6.34 13.14
C HIS A 26 3.50 5.52 11.99
N ILE A 27 3.70 4.21 12.05
CA ILE A 27 3.06 3.25 11.15
C ILE A 27 1.74 2.83 11.77
N GLN A 28 0.66 2.91 11.00
CA GLN A 28 -0.68 2.50 11.41
C GLN A 28 -1.14 1.34 10.54
N LEU A 29 -1.88 0.42 11.15
CA LEU A 29 -2.63 -0.58 10.42
C LEU A 29 -3.72 0.11 9.59
N HIS A 30 -3.65 -0.04 8.27
CA HIS A 30 -4.54 0.63 7.33
C HIS A 30 -5.66 -0.29 6.83
N LEU A 31 -5.31 -1.53 6.47
CA LEU A 31 -6.25 -2.50 5.93
C LEU A 31 -5.77 -3.93 6.20
N VAL A 32 -6.71 -4.87 6.34
CA VAL A 32 -6.46 -6.30 6.51
C VAL A 32 -7.35 -7.09 5.56
N GLN A 33 -6.80 -8.17 4.99
CA GLN A 33 -7.52 -9.08 4.12
C GLN A 33 -7.11 -10.53 4.41
N PHE A 34 -8.02 -11.49 4.26
CA PHE A 34 -7.68 -12.91 4.26
C PHE A 34 -7.05 -13.31 2.93
N LEU A 35 -5.90 -13.98 2.97
CA LEU A 35 -5.34 -14.68 1.81
C LEU A 35 -5.90 -16.10 1.71
N ASP A 36 -6.04 -16.75 2.86
CA ASP A 36 -6.64 -18.08 2.99
C ASP A 36 -7.24 -18.25 4.40
N ARG A 37 -7.48 -19.49 4.82
CA ARG A 37 -8.07 -19.81 6.13
C ARG A 37 -7.14 -19.54 7.32
N HIS A 38 -5.84 -19.42 7.08
CA HIS A 38 -4.79 -19.33 8.11
C HIS A 38 -3.94 -18.06 7.98
N HIS A 39 -3.94 -17.37 6.83
CA HIS A 39 -3.09 -16.22 6.57
C HIS A 39 -3.88 -14.92 6.34
N LEU A 40 -3.43 -13.86 7.00
CA LEU A 40 -3.87 -12.49 6.81
C LEU A 40 -2.80 -11.68 6.08
N LEU A 41 -3.22 -10.91 5.09
CA LEU A 41 -2.44 -9.82 4.53
C LEU A 41 -2.78 -8.53 5.28
N ILE A 42 -1.79 -7.92 5.92
CA ILE A 42 -1.93 -6.70 6.70
C ILE A 42 -1.12 -5.59 6.02
N LYS A 43 -1.75 -4.46 5.72
CA LYS A 43 -1.08 -3.27 5.20
C LYS A 43 -0.87 -2.23 6.28
N PHE A 44 0.37 -1.80 6.40
CA PHE A 44 0.78 -0.69 7.24
C PHE A 44 1.06 0.53 6.37
N GLY A 45 0.53 1.67 6.78
CA GLY A 45 0.74 2.96 6.14
C GLY A 45 1.26 4.00 7.13
N SER A 46 1.79 5.11 6.62
CA SER A 46 2.09 6.27 7.46
C SER A 46 0.81 6.92 7.96
N VAL A 47 0.80 7.36 9.23
CA VAL A 47 -0.32 8.13 9.82
C VAL A 47 -0.68 9.37 9.00
N ASP A 48 0.32 10.02 8.39
CA ASP A 48 0.11 11.21 7.56
C ASP A 48 -0.51 10.92 6.18
N GLY A 49 -0.54 9.64 5.77
CA GLY A 49 -1.03 9.22 4.46
C GLY A 49 -2.56 9.15 4.35
N ALA A 50 -3.29 9.15 5.47
CA ALA A 50 -4.76 9.06 5.47
C ALA A 50 -5.46 10.33 4.94
N VAL A 51 -4.76 11.47 4.90
CA VAL A 51 -5.30 12.78 4.52
C VAL A 51 -4.94 13.17 3.07
N SER A 52 -3.98 12.49 2.46
CA SER A 52 -3.51 12.77 1.09
C SER A 52 -4.31 11.98 0.05
N ARG A 53 -4.95 12.67 -0.90
CA ARG A 53 -5.56 12.05 -2.09
C ARG A 53 -4.53 11.42 -3.03
N ASN A 54 -3.24 11.58 -2.76
CA ASN A 54 -2.14 11.08 -3.57
C ASN A 54 -1.43 9.91 -2.86
N THR A 55 -1.97 8.71 -3.05
CA THR A 55 -1.54 7.46 -2.42
C THR A 55 -0.17 6.96 -2.89
N ASP A 56 0.39 7.52 -3.95
CA ASP A 56 1.61 7.03 -4.61
C ASP A 56 2.91 7.48 -3.93
N SER A 57 2.84 8.42 -2.97
CA SER A 57 4.03 9.06 -2.38
C SER A 57 4.44 8.53 -1.00
N HIS A 58 3.62 7.69 -0.36
CA HIS A 58 3.89 7.22 1.00
C HIS A 58 4.38 5.77 1.01
N THR A 59 5.54 5.55 1.65
CA THR A 59 6.04 4.20 1.92
C THR A 59 4.99 3.43 2.72
N SER A 60 4.55 2.31 2.17
CA SER A 60 3.67 1.35 2.83
C SER A 60 4.32 -0.02 2.85
N PHE A 61 3.93 -0.81 3.85
CA PHE A 61 4.44 -2.14 4.07
C PHE A 61 3.29 -3.13 4.09
N LEU A 62 3.54 -4.34 3.59
CA LEU A 62 2.62 -5.45 3.65
C LEU A 62 3.25 -6.57 4.46
N ALA A 63 2.50 -7.12 5.40
CA ALA A 63 2.89 -8.28 6.17
C ALA A 63 1.93 -9.43 5.93
N VAL A 64 2.48 -10.64 5.89
CA VAL A 64 1.70 -11.88 5.91
C VAL A 64 1.75 -12.42 7.34
N TYR A 65 0.60 -12.45 8.00
CA TYR A 65 0.44 -12.91 9.37
C TYR A 65 -0.24 -14.28 9.37
N ASN A 66 0.35 -15.25 10.06
CA ASN A 66 -0.26 -16.55 10.27
C ASN A 66 -1.09 -16.53 11.56
N MET A 67 -2.37 -16.82 11.44
CA MET A 67 -3.34 -16.80 12.55
C MET A 67 -3.17 -17.99 13.51
N GLU A 68 -2.62 -19.11 13.05
CA GLU A 68 -2.41 -20.31 13.86
C GLU A 68 -1.15 -20.20 14.72
N THR A 69 -0.04 -19.77 14.13
CA THR A 69 1.24 -19.60 14.85
C THR A 69 1.36 -18.24 15.53
N THR A 70 0.50 -17.28 15.18
CA THR A 70 0.52 -15.88 15.65
C THR A 70 1.79 -15.11 15.26
N GLU A 71 2.44 -15.50 14.15
CA GLU A 71 3.70 -14.93 13.69
C GLU A 71 3.57 -14.20 12.35
N ILE A 72 4.45 -13.22 12.12
CA ILE A 72 4.62 -12.59 10.81
C ILE A 72 5.57 -13.47 9.98
N VAL A 73 5.02 -14.11 8.96
CA VAL A 73 5.77 -15.03 8.08
C VAL A 73 6.58 -14.27 7.04
N ALA A 74 6.08 -13.14 6.57
CA ALA A 74 6.77 -12.32 5.58
C ALA A 74 6.43 -10.83 5.75
N PHE A 75 7.40 -9.98 5.40
CA PHE A 75 7.26 -8.52 5.47
C PHE A 75 7.88 -7.88 4.23
N TYR A 76 7.06 -7.17 3.47
CA TYR A 76 7.42 -6.58 2.18
C TYR A 76 7.17 -5.08 2.17
N GLN A 77 8.01 -4.34 1.46
CA GLN A 77 7.70 -2.97 1.07
C GLN A 77 6.81 -3.00 -0.18
N ASN A 78 5.89 -2.04 -0.31
CA ASN A 78 4.93 -1.96 -1.43
C ASN A 78 5.58 -1.85 -2.84
N SER A 79 6.89 -1.61 -2.91
CA SER A 79 7.66 -1.57 -4.15
C SER A 79 8.56 -2.79 -4.38
N ALA A 80 8.40 -3.85 -3.58
CA ALA A 80 9.20 -5.06 -3.72
C ALA A 80 8.71 -5.91 -4.90
N ASP A 81 9.62 -6.20 -5.83
CA ASP A 81 9.32 -7.03 -7.01
C ASP A 81 8.90 -8.45 -6.61
N GLU A 82 9.49 -9.00 -5.55
CA GLU A 82 9.14 -10.31 -4.97
C GLU A 82 7.65 -10.41 -4.59
N LEU A 83 7.09 -9.35 -4.00
CA LEU A 83 5.68 -9.31 -3.64
C LEU A 83 4.79 -9.40 -4.87
N TYR A 84 5.18 -8.74 -5.97
CA TYR A 84 4.45 -8.82 -7.22
C TYR A 84 4.52 -10.24 -7.83
N PHE A 85 5.67 -10.91 -7.78
CA PHE A 85 5.77 -12.30 -8.24
C PHE A 85 4.91 -13.26 -7.42
N LEU A 86 4.84 -13.07 -6.09
CA LEU A 86 3.93 -13.82 -5.23
C LEU A 86 2.46 -13.54 -5.57
N PHE A 87 2.12 -12.27 -5.83
CA PHE A 87 0.79 -11.90 -6.30
C PHE A 87 0.44 -12.55 -7.64
N GLU A 88 1.38 -12.63 -8.59
CA GLU A 88 1.17 -13.28 -9.88
C GLU A 88 0.95 -14.79 -9.73
N LEU A 89 1.69 -15.45 -8.82
CA LEU A 89 1.57 -16.88 -8.55
C LEU A 89 0.30 -17.24 -7.76
N PHE A 90 -0.09 -16.40 -6.80
CA PHE A 90 -1.20 -16.66 -5.87
C PHE A 90 -2.39 -15.72 -6.07
N SER A 91 -2.55 -15.14 -7.26
CA SER A 91 -3.57 -14.12 -7.58
C SER A 91 -4.97 -14.47 -7.04
N ASP A 92 -5.37 -15.74 -7.16
CA ASP A 92 -6.67 -16.24 -6.70
C ASP A 92 -6.88 -16.12 -5.18
N HIS A 93 -5.82 -16.18 -4.37
CA HIS A 93 -5.88 -16.05 -2.91
C HIS A 93 -6.12 -14.60 -2.46
N PHE A 94 -5.75 -13.63 -3.32
CA PHE A 94 -6.06 -12.22 -3.07
C PHE A 94 -7.50 -11.87 -3.44
N HIS A 95 -8.23 -12.74 -4.13
CA HIS A 95 -9.66 -12.55 -4.37
C HIS A 95 -10.43 -13.46 -3.41
N VAL A 96 -11.58 -12.99 -2.88
CA VAL A 96 -12.36 -13.73 -1.89
C VAL A 96 -12.61 -15.16 -2.38
N SER A 97 -12.22 -16.14 -1.55
CA SER A 97 -12.26 -17.58 -1.80
C SER A 97 -13.48 -17.99 -2.65
N SER A 98 -13.19 -18.30 -3.91
CA SER A 98 -14.11 -18.38 -5.06
C SER A 98 -15.16 -19.49 -5.03
N LYS A 99 -15.36 -20.20 -3.92
CA LYS A 99 -16.11 -21.47 -3.93
C LYS A 99 -17.55 -21.40 -3.44
N SER A 100 -18.04 -20.25 -2.97
CA SER A 100 -19.31 -20.21 -2.23
C SER A 100 -20.50 -19.56 -2.95
N SER A 101 -20.33 -18.80 -4.05
CA SER A 101 -21.47 -18.12 -4.67
C SER A 101 -21.45 -18.11 -6.21
N LEU A 102 -22.65 -18.21 -6.81
CA LEU A 102 -22.84 -18.21 -8.26
C LEU A 102 -22.28 -16.96 -8.95
N HIS A 103 -22.32 -15.80 -8.28
CA HIS A 103 -21.76 -14.56 -8.82
C HIS A 103 -20.24 -14.61 -8.94
N MET A 104 -19.54 -15.31 -8.03
CA MET A 104 -18.07 -15.35 -8.07
C MET A 104 -17.53 -16.14 -9.28
N ASN A 105 -18.33 -17.06 -9.84
CA ASN A 105 -18.00 -17.72 -11.11
C ASN A 105 -17.99 -16.75 -12.31
N LEU A 106 -18.61 -15.58 -12.17
CA LEU A 106 -18.67 -14.54 -13.22
C LEU A 106 -17.55 -13.50 -13.06
N MET A 107 -16.81 -13.51 -11.95
CA MET A 107 -15.71 -12.57 -11.75
C MET A 107 -14.51 -12.94 -12.64
N SER A 108 -14.19 -12.04 -13.57
CA SER A 108 -12.99 -12.17 -14.39
C SER A 108 -11.76 -11.66 -13.62
N SER A 109 -10.76 -12.50 -13.49
CA SER A 109 -9.44 -12.21 -12.93
C SER A 109 -8.36 -12.38 -13.99
N HIS A 110 -7.13 -11.98 -13.67
CA HIS A 110 -5.98 -12.21 -14.54
C HIS A 110 -5.63 -13.69 -14.71
N SER A 111 -6.10 -14.56 -13.80
CA SER A 111 -5.86 -16.02 -13.85
C SER A 111 -6.91 -16.77 -14.67
N ASN A 112 -8.17 -16.30 -14.69
CA ASN A 112 -9.28 -17.03 -15.30
C ASN A 112 -9.79 -16.43 -16.62
N ASN A 113 -9.34 -15.23 -17.01
CA ASN A 113 -9.79 -14.54 -18.21
C ASN A 113 -8.60 -14.05 -19.06
N ILE A 114 -8.50 -14.55 -20.29
CA ILE A 114 -7.40 -14.23 -21.22
C ILE A 114 -7.33 -12.74 -21.57
N HIS A 115 -8.48 -12.06 -21.69
CA HIS A 115 -8.54 -10.63 -22.00
C HIS A 115 -8.08 -9.78 -20.82
N ALA A 116 -8.49 -10.14 -19.60
CA ALA A 116 -8.00 -9.48 -18.38
C ALA A 116 -6.50 -9.66 -18.21
N PHE A 117 -5.97 -10.85 -18.55
CA PHE A 117 -4.54 -11.12 -18.54
C PHE A 117 -3.78 -10.33 -19.62
N GLU A 118 -4.33 -10.24 -20.83
CA GLU A 118 -3.73 -9.44 -21.91
C GLU A 118 -3.72 -7.94 -21.59
N GLN A 119 -4.78 -7.43 -20.96
CA GLN A 119 -4.83 -6.05 -20.48
C GLN A 119 -3.75 -5.78 -19.40
N LEU A 120 -3.51 -6.73 -18.50
CA LEU A 120 -2.43 -6.64 -17.52
C LEU A 120 -1.06 -6.57 -18.22
N ARG A 121 -0.82 -7.45 -19.20
CA ARG A 121 0.41 -7.43 -20.02
C ARG A 121 0.59 -6.11 -20.76
N CYS A 122 -0.48 -5.59 -21.36
CA CYS A 122 -0.44 -4.29 -22.03
C CYS A 122 -0.11 -3.17 -21.04
N THR A 123 -0.67 -3.20 -19.84
CA THR A 123 -0.38 -2.23 -18.78
C THR A 123 1.08 -2.32 -18.33
N LYS A 124 1.61 -3.53 -18.16
CA LYS A 124 3.02 -3.79 -17.85
C LYS A 124 3.95 -3.25 -18.93
N ASN A 125 3.63 -3.47 -20.20
CA ASN A 125 4.44 -3.01 -21.33
C ASN A 125 4.37 -1.49 -21.55
N LYS A 126 3.26 -0.84 -21.17
CA LYS A 126 3.10 0.62 -21.25
C LYS A 126 3.77 1.36 -20.09
N ALA A 127 4.13 0.67 -19.01
CA ALA A 127 4.75 1.30 -17.87
C ALA A 127 6.18 1.73 -18.20
N THR A 128 6.56 2.94 -17.79
CA THR A 128 7.90 3.49 -18.00
C THR A 128 8.99 2.71 -17.27
N SER A 129 8.64 2.05 -16.16
CA SER A 129 9.51 1.12 -15.46
C SER A 129 8.70 0.03 -14.76
N PHE A 130 9.33 -1.13 -14.58
CA PHE A 130 8.74 -2.24 -13.83
C PHE A 130 8.43 -1.85 -12.38
N SER A 131 9.33 -1.11 -11.72
CA SER A 131 9.10 -0.65 -10.35
C SER A 131 7.86 0.24 -10.21
N GLN A 132 7.60 1.13 -11.18
CA GLN A 132 6.37 1.95 -11.18
C GLN A 132 5.11 1.10 -11.40
N PHE A 133 5.21 0.10 -12.28
CA PHE A 133 4.12 -0.86 -12.47
C PHE A 133 3.83 -1.66 -11.19
N VAL A 134 4.87 -2.21 -10.53
CA VAL A 134 4.74 -2.94 -9.27
C VAL A 134 4.10 -2.07 -8.21
N LYS A 135 4.60 -0.84 -8.00
CA LYS A 135 4.01 0.11 -7.05
C LYS A 135 2.53 0.34 -7.32
N LYS A 136 2.14 0.55 -8.57
CA LYS A 136 0.75 0.77 -8.96
C LYS A 136 -0.12 -0.47 -8.71
N MET A 137 0.37 -1.66 -9.05
CA MET A 137 -0.36 -2.91 -8.84
C MET A 137 -0.54 -3.19 -7.35
N MET A 138 0.54 -3.10 -6.56
CA MET A 138 0.53 -3.42 -5.13
C MET A 138 -0.16 -2.35 -4.29
N ALA A 139 -0.24 -1.10 -4.77
CA ALA A 139 -1.01 -0.04 -4.10
C ALA A 139 -2.49 -0.41 -3.90
N SER A 140 -3.06 -1.19 -4.82
CA SER A 140 -4.45 -1.66 -4.74
C SER A 140 -4.69 -2.73 -3.68
N LEU A 141 -3.65 -3.39 -3.19
CA LEU A 141 -3.74 -4.39 -2.14
C LEU A 141 -3.71 -3.73 -0.75
N PRO A 142 -4.36 -4.35 0.24
CA PRO A 142 -5.39 -5.38 0.09
C PRO A 142 -6.65 -4.85 -0.61
N PHE A 143 -7.42 -5.71 -1.27
CA PHE A 143 -8.63 -5.27 -1.98
C PHE A 143 -9.75 -4.92 -1.00
N SER A 144 -10.49 -3.85 -1.30
CA SER A 144 -11.67 -3.49 -0.49
C SER A 144 -12.83 -4.47 -0.76
N CYS A 145 -13.57 -4.83 0.27
CA CYS A 145 -14.79 -5.65 0.11
C CYS A 145 -15.82 -4.98 -0.82
N GLN A 146 -15.84 -3.65 -0.86
CA GLN A 146 -16.74 -2.89 -1.73
C GLN A 146 -16.41 -3.12 -3.22
N SER A 147 -15.13 -3.15 -3.59
CA SER A 147 -14.70 -3.40 -4.98
C SER A 147 -15.00 -4.82 -5.48
N GLN A 148 -15.32 -5.75 -4.58
CA GLN A 148 -15.67 -7.14 -4.92
C GLN A 148 -17.19 -7.39 -4.88
N SER A 149 -17.99 -6.35 -4.62
CA SER A 149 -19.43 -6.48 -4.54
C SER A 149 -20.06 -6.55 -5.93
N PRO A 150 -21.03 -7.47 -6.17
CA PRO A 150 -21.83 -7.51 -7.39
C PRO A 150 -22.77 -6.30 -7.56
N SER A 151 -22.95 -5.51 -6.51
CA SER A 151 -23.98 -4.48 -6.50
C SER A 151 -23.59 -3.33 -7.42
N PRO A 152 -24.46 -2.93 -8.37
CA PRO A 152 -24.20 -1.78 -9.23
C PRO A 152 -24.05 -0.48 -8.41
N TYR A 153 -24.59 -0.41 -7.19
CA TYR A 153 -24.42 0.75 -6.31
C TYR A 153 -22.98 0.97 -5.84
N PHE A 154 -22.12 -0.05 -5.91
CA PHE A 154 -20.69 0.08 -5.60
C PHE A 154 -19.81 0.21 -6.85
N ASP A 155 -20.41 0.19 -8.04
CA ASP A 155 -19.69 0.46 -9.29
C ASP A 155 -19.44 1.96 -9.43
N GLN A 156 -18.20 2.37 -9.13
CA GLN A 156 -17.77 3.75 -9.25
C GLN A 156 -17.91 4.30 -10.68
N SER A 157 -17.92 3.45 -11.72
CA SER A 157 -18.06 3.88 -13.11
C SER A 157 -19.45 4.41 -13.42
N LEU A 158 -20.50 3.88 -12.77
CA LEU A 158 -21.89 4.32 -12.96
C LEU A 158 -22.17 5.70 -12.38
N PHE A 159 -21.41 6.12 -11.36
CA PHE A 159 -21.57 7.40 -10.68
C PHE A 159 -20.49 8.43 -11.04
N ARG A 160 -19.68 8.16 -12.07
CA ARG A 160 -18.80 9.20 -12.61
C ARG A 160 -19.65 10.24 -13.30
N PHE A 161 -19.79 11.40 -12.67
CA PHE A 161 -20.25 12.59 -13.36
C PHE A 161 -19.27 12.86 -14.50
N ASP A 162 -19.78 12.89 -15.74
CA ASP A 162 -19.03 13.44 -16.85
C ASP A 162 -18.93 14.95 -16.60
N GLU A 163 -17.83 15.39 -16.00
CA GLU A 163 -17.57 16.81 -15.73
C GLU A 163 -17.46 17.63 -17.03
N LYS A 164 -17.63 17.03 -18.22
CA LYS A 164 -17.52 17.68 -19.53
C LYS A 164 -18.83 18.10 -20.19
N VAL A 165 -19.88 18.37 -19.42
CA VAL A 165 -21.10 18.96 -20.00
C VAL A 165 -21.57 20.19 -19.23
N TRP A 166 -20.76 21.25 -19.18
CA TRP A 166 -21.26 22.62 -19.00
C TRP A 166 -20.39 23.61 -19.80
N PHE A 167 -20.98 24.05 -20.92
CA PHE A 167 -20.59 25.09 -21.90
C PHE A 167 -19.41 24.83 -22.84
#